data_AF-A0A5N4C389-F1
#
_entry.id   AF-A0A5N4C389-F1
#
_cell.length_a   1.000
_cell.length_b   1.000
_cell.length_c   1.000
_cell.angle_alpha   90.00
_cell.angle_beta   90.00
_cell.angle_gamma   90.00
#
_symmetry.space_group_name_H-M   'P 1'
#
loop_
_entity.id
_entity.type
_entity.pdbx_description
1 polymer ?
#
loop_
_entity_poly.entity_id
_entity_poly.type
_entity_poly.pdbx_seq_one_letter_code
_entity_poly.pdbx_strand_id
1 'polypeptide(L)'
;MVTRAEEEENGGCYSVDVKTHSWTHGFTDILLERVMHGGANITGFQIVNNENPMVQQFIQRWVRLDEREFPEAKNAPLKPSGDQVVILHKCFKDAENTTTAEAFRYLRRQRVDVSRRGSAGDCLANPAVPWSQGIDIERALKMVQVQGMTGNIQFDTYGRRTNYTIDVYEMKVTGSRKAGYWNEYERFVPFSDQQISNDSASAENRTIVVTTILESPYVMYKKNHEQLEGNERYEGYCVDLAYEIAKHVRIKYKLSIVGDGKYGARDPETKIWNGMVGELVYGRADIAVAPLTITLVREEVIDFSKPFMSLGISIMIKKPQKSKPGVFSFLDPLAYEIWMCIVFAYIGVSVVLFLVSRFSPYEWHLEDNNEEPRDPQSPPDPPNEFGIFNSLWFSLGAFMQQGCDISPRSLSGRIVGGVWWFFTLIIISSYTANLAAFLTVERMVSPIESAEDLAKQTEIAYGTLDSGSTKEFFRSIFSHTFVVRRFNNFSMRNLKLPLKTT
;
A
#
# COMPACT_ATOMS: atom_id res chain seq x y z
N MET A 1 2.27 -20.61 -31.34
CA MET A 1 2.20 -19.98 -30.02
C MET A 1 0.76 -20.10 -29.52
N VAL A 2 0.49 -21.10 -28.68
CA VAL A 2 -0.73 -21.13 -27.88
C VAL A 2 -0.25 -21.16 -26.44
N THR A 3 -0.30 -20.00 -25.79
CA THR A 3 -0.01 -19.86 -24.37
C THR A 3 -1.26 -20.28 -23.61
N ARG A 4 -1.20 -21.43 -22.93
CA ARG A 4 -2.18 -21.82 -21.92
C ARG A 4 -1.46 -21.78 -20.59
N ALA A 5 -1.82 -20.80 -19.75
CA ALA A 5 -1.42 -20.80 -18.36
C ALA A 5 -2.30 -21.84 -17.64
N GLU A 6 -1.68 -22.83 -17.02
CA GLU A 6 -2.35 -23.69 -16.03
C GLU A 6 -2.00 -23.15 -14.65
N GLU A 7 -3.03 -22.98 -13.82
CA GLU A 7 -3.00 -22.41 -12.48
C GLU A 7 -2.77 -23.58 -11.49
N GLU A 8 -1.61 -23.65 -10.83
CA GLU A 8 -1.42 -24.56 -9.70
C GLU A 8 -1.89 -23.86 -8.42
N GLU A 9 -2.93 -24.42 -7.79
CA GLU A 9 -3.36 -24.10 -6.43
C GLU A 9 -2.28 -24.53 -5.43
N ASN A 10 -1.25 -23.72 -5.24
CA ASN A 10 -0.56 -23.46 -3.98
C ASN A 10 0.64 -22.55 -4.26
N GLY A 11 0.75 -21.46 -3.50
CA GLY A 11 1.73 -20.39 -3.71
C GLY A 11 3.14 -20.89 -4.01
N GLY A 12 3.61 -20.61 -5.22
CA GLY A 12 4.97 -20.87 -5.67
C GLY A 12 5.14 -20.40 -7.10
N CYS A 13 6.17 -19.57 -7.33
CA CYS A 13 6.76 -19.18 -8.62
C CYS A 13 5.92 -19.46 -9.90
N TYR A 14 5.48 -18.39 -10.59
CA TYR A 14 4.92 -18.49 -11.93
C TYR A 14 5.96 -19.07 -12.91
N SER A 15 5.92 -20.37 -13.16
CA SER A 15 6.63 -21.00 -14.26
C SER A 15 5.79 -20.82 -15.52
N VAL A 16 6.25 -19.98 -16.45
CA VAL A 16 5.64 -19.92 -17.78
C VAL A 16 6.17 -21.11 -18.56
N ASP A 17 5.39 -22.19 -18.54
CA ASP A 17 5.71 -23.42 -19.26
C ASP A 17 5.47 -23.20 -20.75
N VAL A 18 6.52 -22.78 -21.46
CA VAL A 18 6.50 -22.69 -22.93
C VAL A 18 6.55 -24.12 -23.47
N LYS A 19 5.40 -24.79 -23.58
CA LYS A 19 5.25 -26.09 -24.26
C LYS A 19 5.56 -25.93 -25.75
N THR A 20 6.84 -25.95 -26.13
CA THR A 20 7.26 -26.29 -27.49
C THR A 20 7.00 -27.79 -27.67
N HIS A 21 6.11 -28.14 -28.61
CA HIS A 21 5.80 -29.53 -29.01
C HIS A 21 6.96 -30.18 -29.77
N SER A 22 8.16 -30.15 -29.21
CA SER A 22 9.37 -30.69 -29.82
C SER A 22 10.35 -31.11 -28.73
N TRP A 23 10.24 -32.36 -28.28
CA TRP A 23 11.18 -32.99 -27.34
C TRP A 23 12.55 -33.31 -27.99
N THR A 24 12.91 -32.65 -29.09
CA THR A 24 14.12 -32.93 -29.88
C THR A 24 15.21 -31.86 -29.73
N HIS A 25 15.09 -30.93 -28.78
CA HIS A 25 16.05 -29.84 -28.58
C HIS A 25 16.68 -29.88 -27.18
N GLY A 26 18.01 -29.82 -27.11
CA GLY A 26 18.75 -29.45 -25.91
C GLY A 26 18.71 -27.94 -25.65
N PHE A 27 19.07 -27.51 -24.44
CA PHE A 27 19.02 -26.10 -24.04
C PHE A 27 19.85 -25.18 -24.94
N THR A 28 21.04 -25.62 -25.36
CA THR A 28 21.92 -24.84 -26.25
C THR A 28 21.42 -24.80 -27.69
N ASP A 29 20.49 -25.68 -28.06
CA ASP A 29 20.01 -25.85 -29.44
C ASP A 29 18.99 -24.78 -29.84
N ILE A 30 18.47 -24.04 -28.84
CA ILE A 30 17.49 -22.98 -29.02
C ILE A 30 18.22 -21.65 -29.18
N LEU A 31 17.78 -20.84 -30.15
CA LEU A 31 18.30 -19.48 -30.32
C LEU A 31 17.81 -18.58 -29.17
N LEU A 32 18.62 -18.50 -28.12
CA LEU A 32 18.30 -17.73 -26.91
C LEU A 32 18.77 -16.25 -26.98
N GLU A 33 19.51 -15.85 -28.02
CA GLU A 33 20.02 -14.48 -28.21
C GLU A 33 18.93 -13.40 -28.09
N ARG A 34 17.71 -13.69 -28.57
CA ARG A 34 16.58 -12.73 -28.51
C ARG A 34 16.07 -12.48 -27.11
N VAL A 35 16.29 -13.41 -26.17
CA VAL A 35 15.78 -13.34 -24.80
C VAL A 35 16.91 -13.08 -23.80
N MET A 36 18.18 -13.24 -24.21
CA MET A 36 19.38 -12.98 -23.40
C MET A 36 19.40 -11.59 -22.75
N HIS A 37 18.90 -10.57 -23.44
CA HIS A 37 18.84 -9.19 -22.94
C HIS A 37 17.49 -8.82 -22.30
N GLY A 38 16.54 -9.76 -22.21
CA GLY A 38 15.18 -9.52 -21.71
C GLY A 38 15.06 -9.45 -20.19
N GLY A 39 16.11 -9.80 -19.43
CA GLY A 39 16.14 -9.74 -17.97
C GLY A 39 15.45 -10.89 -17.24
N ALA A 40 14.80 -11.82 -17.96
CA ALA A 40 14.23 -13.03 -17.39
C ALA A 40 15.31 -14.10 -17.17
N ASN A 41 15.26 -14.80 -16.03
CA ASN A 41 16.13 -15.95 -15.77
C ASN A 41 15.61 -17.16 -16.55
N ILE A 42 16.46 -17.74 -17.41
CA ILE A 42 16.12 -18.92 -18.20
C ILE A 42 17.05 -20.05 -17.80
N THR A 43 16.47 -21.17 -17.41
CA THR A 43 17.17 -22.43 -17.10
C THR A 43 16.70 -23.52 -18.05
N GLY A 44 17.53 -24.54 -18.24
CA GLY A 44 17.12 -25.73 -18.98
C GLY A 44 18.13 -26.85 -18.88
N PHE A 45 17.88 -27.89 -19.68
CA PHE A 45 18.54 -29.17 -19.56
C PHE A 45 19.28 -29.57 -20.84
N GLN A 46 20.41 -30.24 -20.66
CA GLN A 46 21.26 -30.73 -21.74
C GLN A 46 21.71 -32.15 -21.39
N ILE A 47 21.40 -33.13 -22.25
CA ILE A 47 21.87 -34.52 -22.07
C ILE A 47 23.18 -34.80 -22.79
N VAL A 48 23.49 -34.03 -23.84
CA VAL A 48 24.72 -34.17 -24.61
C VAL A 48 25.75 -33.17 -24.09
N ASN A 49 26.83 -33.69 -23.52
CA ASN A 49 27.94 -32.86 -23.06
C ASN A 49 28.90 -32.58 -24.23
N ASN A 50 28.97 -31.31 -24.66
CA ASN A 50 29.86 -30.85 -25.74
C ASN A 50 31.35 -30.90 -25.38
N GLU A 51 31.69 -31.06 -24.09
CA GLU A 51 33.06 -31.24 -23.61
C GLU A 51 33.54 -32.69 -23.75
N ASN A 52 32.61 -33.64 -23.96
CA ASN A 52 32.97 -35.05 -24.10
C ASN A 52 33.79 -35.26 -25.40
N PRO A 53 34.99 -35.86 -25.34
CA PRO A 53 35.83 -36.11 -26.52
C PRO A 53 35.12 -36.87 -27.64
N MET A 54 34.23 -37.81 -27.31
CA MET A 54 33.46 -38.57 -28.29
C MET A 54 32.51 -37.65 -29.08
N VAL A 55 31.87 -36.71 -28.40
CA VAL A 55 30.97 -35.71 -28.99
C VAL A 55 31.77 -34.73 -29.83
N GLN A 56 32.92 -34.26 -29.35
CA GLN A 56 33.79 -33.35 -30.12
C GLN A 56 34.31 -33.99 -31.41
N GLN A 57 34.75 -35.26 -31.36
CA GLN A 57 35.16 -36.00 -32.55
C GLN A 57 34.00 -36.19 -33.54
N PHE A 58 32.81 -36.49 -33.02
CA PHE A 58 31.60 -36.60 -33.82
C PHE A 58 31.27 -35.26 -34.52
N ILE A 59 31.26 -34.14 -33.78
CA ILE A 59 31.00 -32.81 -34.33
C ILE A 59 32.05 -32.46 -35.40
N GLN A 60 33.34 -32.69 -35.15
CA GLN A 60 34.40 -32.45 -36.13
C GLN A 60 34.23 -33.27 -37.41
N ARG A 61 33.75 -34.51 -37.30
CA ARG A 61 33.45 -35.36 -38.46
C ARG A 61 32.19 -34.89 -39.17
N TRP A 62 31.16 -34.50 -38.42
CA TRP A 62 29.88 -34.05 -38.93
C TRP A 62 30.03 -32.83 -39.83
N VAL A 63 30.83 -31.85 -39.41
CA VAL A 63 31.13 -30.62 -40.16
C VAL A 63 31.89 -30.90 -41.47
N ARG A 64 32.53 -32.07 -41.61
CA ARG A 64 33.32 -32.46 -42.81
C ARG A 64 32.54 -33.28 -43.84
N LEU A 65 31.28 -33.63 -43.57
CA LEU A 65 30.48 -34.46 -44.49
C LEU A 65 30.04 -33.67 -45.73
N ASP A 66 29.96 -34.36 -46.87
CA ASP A 66 29.53 -33.74 -48.13
C ASP A 66 28.02 -33.42 -48.07
N GLU A 67 27.70 -32.17 -48.34
CA GLU A 67 26.38 -31.56 -48.26
C GLU A 67 25.37 -32.20 -49.23
N ARG A 68 25.85 -32.77 -50.33
CA ARG A 68 24.99 -33.43 -51.34
C ARG A 68 24.45 -34.77 -50.85
N GLU A 69 25.22 -35.47 -50.03
CA GLU A 69 24.87 -36.76 -49.46
C GLU A 69 24.18 -36.60 -48.10
N PHE A 70 24.55 -35.56 -47.33
CA PHE A 70 23.99 -35.24 -46.02
C PHE A 70 23.51 -33.78 -45.98
N PRO A 71 22.30 -33.48 -46.48
CA PRO A 71 21.77 -32.11 -46.52
C PRO A 71 21.59 -31.48 -45.12
N GLU A 72 21.46 -32.31 -44.08
CA GLU A 72 21.39 -31.91 -42.67
C GLU A 72 22.75 -31.47 -42.09
N ALA A 73 23.87 -31.74 -42.79
CA ALA A 73 25.20 -31.32 -42.36
C ALA A 73 25.51 -29.83 -42.66
N LYS A 74 24.64 -29.17 -43.43
CA LYS A 74 24.78 -27.77 -43.91
C LYS A 74 24.90 -26.71 -42.79
N ASN A 75 24.51 -27.02 -41.56
CA ASN A 75 24.32 -26.01 -40.50
C ASN A 75 25.05 -26.32 -39.18
N ALA A 76 26.36 -26.55 -39.25
CA ALA A 76 27.24 -26.37 -38.08
C ALA A 76 28.58 -25.76 -38.51
N PRO A 77 29.05 -24.59 -37.97
CA PRO A 77 28.45 -23.69 -37.00
C PRO A 77 28.52 -22.21 -37.49
N LEU A 78 27.68 -21.77 -38.45
CA LEU A 78 27.76 -20.37 -38.93
C LEU A 78 26.41 -19.70 -39.28
N LYS A 79 25.25 -20.31 -38.99
CA LYS A 79 23.96 -19.60 -39.07
C LYS A 79 23.08 -19.82 -37.83
N PRO A 80 22.65 -18.75 -37.13
CA PRO A 80 21.81 -18.80 -35.94
C PRO A 80 20.33 -18.96 -36.32
N SER A 81 20.02 -19.99 -37.11
CA SER A 81 18.66 -20.29 -37.54
C SER A 81 18.49 -21.78 -37.79
N GLY A 82 18.03 -22.51 -36.77
CA GLY A 82 17.24 -23.72 -36.97
C GLY A 82 17.87 -25.08 -36.69
N ASP A 83 19.20 -25.27 -36.75
CA ASP A 83 19.75 -26.62 -37.00
C ASP A 83 20.82 -27.11 -35.99
N GLN A 84 20.57 -26.99 -34.68
CA GLN A 84 21.22 -27.87 -33.68
C GLN A 84 20.40 -29.15 -33.37
N VAL A 85 19.16 -29.22 -33.88
CA VAL A 85 18.22 -30.37 -33.77
C VAL A 85 18.83 -31.69 -34.27
N VAL A 86 19.72 -31.58 -35.26
CA VAL A 86 20.37 -32.72 -35.92
C VAL A 86 21.33 -33.43 -34.98
N ILE A 87 22.01 -32.70 -34.08
CA ILE A 87 23.03 -33.27 -33.21
C ILE A 87 22.38 -34.15 -32.13
N LEU A 88 21.37 -33.63 -31.42
CA LEU A 88 20.67 -34.39 -30.38
C LEU A 88 20.03 -35.66 -30.95
N HIS A 89 19.30 -35.54 -32.07
CA HIS A 89 18.70 -36.67 -32.76
C HIS A 89 19.75 -37.71 -33.19
N LYS A 90 20.89 -37.25 -33.71
CA LYS A 90 21.98 -38.12 -34.14
C LYS A 90 22.69 -38.79 -32.97
N CYS A 91 22.82 -38.11 -31.83
CA CYS A 91 23.34 -38.69 -30.60
C CYS A 91 22.42 -39.80 -30.06
N PHE A 92 21.10 -39.63 -30.14
CA PHE A 92 20.16 -40.71 -29.79
C PHE A 92 20.22 -41.87 -30.78
N LYS A 93 20.31 -41.59 -32.09
CA LYS A 93 20.45 -42.63 -33.12
C LYS A 93 21.75 -43.42 -32.98
N ASP A 94 22.84 -42.76 -32.61
CA ASP A 94 24.12 -43.42 -32.32
C ASP A 94 24.04 -44.29 -31.06
N ALA A 95 23.38 -43.80 -30.01
CA ALA A 95 23.11 -44.59 -28.80
C ALA A 95 22.29 -45.85 -29.12
N GLU A 96 21.24 -45.72 -29.94
CA GLU A 96 20.43 -46.85 -30.43
C GLU A 96 21.26 -47.87 -31.22
N ASN A 97 22.04 -47.39 -32.19
CA ASN A 97 22.88 -48.25 -33.03
C ASN A 97 23.97 -48.95 -32.23
N THR A 98 24.64 -48.25 -31.31
CA THR A 98 25.69 -48.80 -30.46
C THR A 98 25.12 -49.85 -29.51
N THR A 99 23.96 -49.57 -28.91
CA THR A 99 23.26 -50.52 -28.04
C THR A 99 22.87 -51.78 -28.80
N THR A 100 22.29 -51.61 -29.98
CA THR A 100 21.86 -52.73 -30.84
C THR A 100 23.05 -53.56 -31.30
N ALA A 101 24.14 -52.91 -31.74
CA ALA A 101 25.35 -53.59 -32.17
C ALA A 101 25.99 -54.41 -31.04
N GLU A 102 26.05 -53.86 -29.83
CA GLU A 102 26.62 -54.56 -28.68
C GLU A 102 25.73 -55.72 -28.21
N ALA A 103 24.40 -55.57 -28.24
CA ALA A 103 23.47 -56.66 -27.97
C ALA A 103 23.64 -57.83 -28.96
N PHE A 104 23.75 -57.56 -30.27
CA PHE A 104 23.99 -58.62 -31.26
C PHE A 104 25.40 -59.22 -31.15
N ARG A 105 26.41 -58.44 -30.76
CA ARG A 105 27.74 -58.99 -30.43
C ARG A 105 27.67 -59.93 -29.23
N TYR A 106 26.92 -59.57 -28.20
CA TYR A 106 26.70 -60.41 -27.02
C TYR A 106 26.01 -61.73 -27.41
N LEU A 107 24.91 -61.68 -28.17
CA LEU A 107 24.22 -62.88 -28.65
C LEU A 107 25.13 -63.78 -29.49
N ARG A 108 25.96 -63.19 -30.35
CA ARG A 108 26.93 -63.93 -31.17
C ARG A 108 28.02 -64.59 -30.32
N ARG A 109 28.49 -63.92 -29.26
CA ARG A 109 29.44 -64.49 -28.28
C ARG A 109 28.83 -65.66 -27.51
N GLN A 110 27.56 -65.56 -27.14
CA GLN A 110 26.78 -66.62 -26.48
C GLN A 110 26.35 -67.75 -27.43
N ARG A 111 26.67 -67.65 -28.73
CA ARG A 111 26.25 -68.59 -29.79
C ARG A 111 24.74 -68.81 -29.86
N VAL A 112 23.95 -67.78 -29.53
CA VAL A 112 22.50 -67.80 -29.69
C VAL A 112 22.16 -67.60 -31.16
N ASP A 113 21.49 -68.58 -31.78
CA ASP A 113 21.03 -68.48 -33.16
C ASP A 113 19.76 -67.63 -33.23
N VAL A 114 19.92 -66.43 -33.78
CA VAL A 114 18.84 -65.44 -33.96
C VAL A 114 18.24 -65.51 -35.37
N SER A 115 18.61 -66.52 -36.17
CA SER A 115 18.06 -66.68 -37.51
C SER A 115 16.59 -67.10 -37.46
N ARG A 116 15.73 -66.30 -38.10
CA ARG A 116 14.32 -66.67 -38.25
C ARG A 116 14.19 -67.68 -39.40
N ARG A 117 13.76 -68.90 -39.09
CA ARG A 117 13.44 -69.91 -40.10
C ARG A 117 12.03 -69.64 -40.66
N GLY A 118 11.94 -68.76 -41.66
CA GLY A 118 10.71 -68.45 -42.40
C GLY A 118 10.23 -67.00 -42.32
N SER A 119 9.22 -66.67 -43.12
CA SER A 119 8.59 -65.33 -43.16
C SER A 119 7.80 -65.04 -41.87
N ALA A 120 7.61 -63.76 -41.54
CA ALA A 120 6.92 -63.34 -40.33
C ALA A 120 5.40 -63.61 -40.34
N GLY A 121 4.83 -63.85 -41.53
CA GLY A 121 3.38 -63.94 -41.70
C GLY A 121 2.70 -62.57 -41.68
N ASP A 122 1.37 -62.57 -41.58
CA ASP A 122 0.56 -61.36 -41.43
C ASP A 122 0.51 -60.90 -39.96
N CYS A 123 0.60 -59.60 -39.70
CA CYS A 123 0.51 -59.04 -38.35
C CYS A 123 -0.89 -59.21 -37.74
N LEU A 124 -1.91 -59.48 -38.56
CA LEU A 124 -3.29 -59.75 -38.14
C LEU A 124 -3.61 -61.25 -37.98
N ALA A 125 -2.60 -62.13 -38.02
CA ALA A 125 -2.80 -63.55 -37.77
C ALA A 125 -3.46 -63.78 -36.39
N ASN A 126 -4.43 -64.70 -36.32
CA ASN A 126 -5.18 -65.00 -35.09
C ASN A 126 -5.16 -66.52 -34.79
N PRO A 127 -4.44 -66.98 -33.75
CA PRO A 127 -3.57 -66.20 -32.86
C PRO A 127 -2.23 -65.86 -33.52
N ALA A 128 -1.72 -64.65 -33.28
CA ALA A 128 -0.40 -64.26 -33.71
C ALA A 128 0.65 -65.06 -32.92
N VAL A 129 1.54 -65.77 -33.63
CA VAL A 129 2.59 -66.58 -32.99
C VAL A 129 3.80 -65.69 -32.72
N PRO A 130 4.15 -65.42 -31.43
CA PRO A 130 5.30 -64.60 -31.09
C PRO A 130 6.61 -65.28 -31.47
N TRP A 131 7.62 -64.47 -31.79
CA TRP A 131 8.94 -64.99 -32.08
C TRP A 131 9.70 -65.28 -30.79
N SER A 132 9.94 -66.56 -30.49
CA SER A 132 10.59 -67.00 -29.24
C SER A 132 11.95 -66.35 -28.99
N GLN A 133 12.77 -66.18 -30.04
CA GLN A 133 14.09 -65.56 -29.94
C GLN A 133 14.01 -64.05 -29.65
N GLY A 134 12.84 -63.42 -29.81
CA GLY A 134 12.63 -62.02 -29.44
C GLY A 134 12.87 -61.75 -27.95
N ILE A 135 12.57 -62.72 -27.08
CA ILE A 135 12.81 -62.63 -25.63
C ILE A 135 14.32 -62.60 -25.33
N ASP A 136 15.11 -63.39 -26.05
CA ASP A 136 16.56 -63.40 -25.87
C ASP A 136 17.21 -62.12 -26.40
N ILE A 137 16.66 -61.52 -27.46
CA ILE A 137 17.09 -60.20 -27.96
C ILE A 137 16.76 -59.11 -26.95
N GLU A 138 15.55 -59.09 -26.41
CA GLU A 138 15.15 -58.13 -25.37
C GLU A 138 16.05 -58.24 -24.13
N ARG A 139 16.33 -59.47 -23.68
CA ARG A 139 17.24 -59.72 -22.56
C ARG A 139 18.65 -59.22 -22.88
N ALA A 140 19.15 -59.47 -24.08
CA ALA A 140 20.47 -58.98 -24.50
C ALA A 140 20.52 -57.44 -24.54
N LEU A 141 19.48 -56.77 -25.04
CA LEU A 141 19.38 -55.31 -25.07
C LEU A 141 19.40 -54.70 -23.66
N LYS A 142 18.66 -55.30 -22.71
CA LYS A 142 18.62 -54.83 -21.30
C LYS A 142 19.94 -55.03 -20.55
N MET A 143 20.78 -55.97 -21.00
CA MET A 143 22.11 -56.22 -20.41
C MET A 143 23.22 -55.33 -20.98
N VAL A 144 22.93 -54.51 -21.99
CA VAL A 144 23.95 -53.64 -22.59
C VAL A 144 24.29 -52.51 -21.62
N GLN A 145 25.59 -52.37 -21.34
CA GLN A 145 26.18 -51.23 -20.65
C GLN A 145 27.32 -50.67 -21.50
N VAL A 146 27.10 -49.50 -22.10
CA VAL A 146 28.06 -48.86 -23.01
C VAL A 146 28.13 -47.37 -22.77
N GLN A 147 29.28 -46.78 -23.09
CA GLN A 147 29.45 -45.33 -23.12
C GLN A 147 29.14 -44.82 -24.52
N GLY A 148 28.18 -43.90 -24.64
CA GLY A 148 27.85 -43.22 -25.90
C GLY A 148 27.95 -41.70 -25.79
N MET A 149 27.51 -41.00 -26.83
CA MET A 149 27.50 -39.52 -26.86
C MET A 149 26.59 -38.90 -25.81
N THR A 150 25.57 -39.62 -25.34
CA THR A 150 24.67 -39.20 -24.25
C THR A 150 25.16 -39.65 -22.87
N GLY A 151 26.43 -40.07 -22.75
CA GLY A 151 27.01 -40.58 -21.51
C GLY A 151 26.83 -42.09 -21.34
N ASN A 152 26.72 -42.54 -20.08
CA ASN A 152 26.51 -43.94 -19.76
C ASN A 152 25.10 -44.39 -20.19
N ILE A 153 25.01 -45.50 -20.91
CA ILE A 153 23.75 -46.10 -21.37
C ILE A 153 23.62 -47.45 -20.70
N GLN A 154 22.62 -47.57 -19.84
CA GLN A 154 22.23 -48.81 -19.17
C GLN A 154 20.70 -48.80 -18.96
N PHE A 155 20.12 -49.99 -18.81
CA PHE A 155 18.67 -50.16 -18.72
C PHE A 155 18.27 -50.90 -17.43
N ASP A 156 17.05 -50.61 -16.95
CA ASP A 156 16.42 -51.40 -15.89
C ASP A 156 15.76 -52.68 -16.44
N THR A 157 15.16 -53.45 -15.55
CA THR A 157 14.41 -54.66 -15.90
C THR A 157 13.22 -54.41 -16.83
N TYR A 158 12.74 -53.17 -16.93
CA TYR A 158 11.64 -52.75 -17.79
C TYR A 158 12.12 -52.15 -19.12
N GLY A 159 13.43 -51.97 -19.32
CA GLY A 159 14.00 -51.36 -20.53
C GLY A 159 14.05 -49.83 -20.50
N ARG A 160 13.87 -49.21 -19.32
CA ARG A 160 14.03 -47.76 -19.12
C ARG A 160 15.49 -47.44 -18.84
N ARG A 161 15.98 -46.33 -19.38
CA ARG A 161 17.36 -45.90 -19.15
C ARG A 161 17.56 -45.48 -17.70
N THR A 162 18.60 -45.99 -17.05
CA THR A 162 18.99 -45.63 -15.67
C THR A 162 20.42 -45.08 -15.63
N ASN A 163 20.82 -44.47 -14.51
CA ASN A 163 22.19 -43.95 -14.31
C ASN A 163 22.68 -43.06 -15.47
N TYR A 164 21.77 -42.23 -15.95
CA TYR A 164 22.08 -41.15 -16.87
C TYR A 164 22.32 -39.87 -16.07
N THR A 165 23.10 -38.97 -16.66
CA THR A 165 23.39 -37.66 -16.07
C THR A 165 22.86 -36.61 -17.02
N ILE A 166 22.09 -35.66 -16.49
CA ILE A 166 21.58 -34.50 -17.24
C ILE A 166 22.29 -33.27 -16.71
N ASP A 167 22.88 -32.49 -17.59
CA ASP A 167 23.49 -31.22 -17.22
C ASP A 167 22.42 -30.13 -17.18
N VAL A 168 22.46 -29.32 -16.11
CA VAL A 168 21.57 -28.17 -15.93
C VAL A 168 22.34 -26.93 -16.36
N TYR A 169 21.74 -26.16 -17.26
CA TYR A 169 22.29 -24.92 -17.76
C TYR A 169 21.45 -23.73 -17.32
N GLU A 170 22.12 -22.64 -17.02
CA GLU A 170 21.53 -21.33 -16.75
C GLU A 170 22.00 -20.35 -17.82
N MET A 171 21.10 -19.54 -18.34
CA MET A 171 21.45 -18.45 -19.25
C MET A 171 21.96 -17.24 -18.47
N LYS A 172 23.15 -16.76 -18.80
CA LYS A 172 23.69 -15.47 -18.36
C LYS A 172 23.86 -14.54 -19.56
N VAL A 173 24.14 -13.26 -19.30
CA VAL A 173 24.39 -12.26 -20.36
C VAL A 173 25.59 -12.64 -21.23
N THR A 174 26.56 -13.37 -20.69
CA THR A 174 27.75 -13.86 -21.38
C THR A 174 27.51 -15.16 -22.18
N GLY A 175 26.33 -15.77 -22.07
CA GLY A 175 25.97 -17.04 -22.69
C GLY A 175 25.47 -18.08 -21.68
N SER A 176 25.24 -19.30 -22.14
CA SER A 176 24.83 -20.42 -21.28
C SER A 176 26.00 -20.91 -20.42
N ARG A 177 25.80 -20.96 -19.10
CA ARG A 177 26.75 -21.55 -18.12
C ARG A 177 26.15 -22.84 -17.56
N LYS A 178 26.98 -23.87 -17.39
CA LYS A 178 26.58 -25.09 -16.68
C LYS A 178 26.43 -24.78 -15.19
N ALA A 179 25.21 -24.91 -14.68
CA ALA A 179 24.86 -24.66 -13.28
C ALA A 179 25.08 -25.89 -12.38
N GLY A 180 25.03 -27.09 -12.97
CA GLY A 180 25.18 -28.34 -12.23
C GLY A 180 24.86 -29.55 -13.09
N TYR A 181 24.75 -30.70 -12.44
CA TYR A 181 24.25 -31.92 -13.05
C TYR A 181 23.17 -32.54 -12.18
N TRP A 182 22.30 -33.32 -12.80
CA TRP A 182 21.25 -34.07 -12.14
C TRP A 182 21.41 -35.54 -12.48
N ASN A 183 21.33 -36.38 -11.45
CA ASN A 183 21.26 -37.84 -11.59
C ASN A 183 20.14 -38.42 -10.71
N GLU A 184 19.81 -39.69 -10.93
CA GLU A 184 18.73 -40.36 -10.20
C GLU A 184 19.06 -40.59 -8.71
N TYR A 185 20.35 -40.68 -8.36
CA TYR A 185 20.81 -41.06 -7.02
C TYR A 185 21.05 -39.85 -6.10
N GLU A 186 21.80 -38.86 -6.57
CA GLU A 186 22.22 -37.65 -5.84
C GLU A 186 21.28 -36.46 -6.10
N ARG A 187 20.31 -36.59 -7.02
CA ARG A 187 19.44 -35.51 -7.50
C ARG A 187 20.27 -34.39 -8.11
N PHE A 188 19.89 -33.12 -7.90
CA PHE A 188 20.62 -31.98 -8.43
C PHE A 188 21.87 -31.69 -7.59
N VAL A 189 23.03 -31.79 -8.21
CA VAL A 189 24.32 -31.41 -7.64
C VAL A 189 24.80 -30.13 -8.34
N PRO A 190 24.85 -28.99 -7.64
CA PRO A 190 25.34 -27.74 -8.22
C PRO A 190 26.82 -27.88 -8.56
N PHE A 191 27.23 -27.32 -9.70
CA PHE A 191 28.63 -27.26 -10.06
C PHE A 191 29.31 -26.24 -9.14
N SER A 192 30.04 -26.73 -8.14
CA SER A 192 30.90 -25.88 -7.32
C SER A 192 32.07 -25.44 -8.18
N ASP A 193 32.00 -24.23 -8.72
CA ASP A 193 33.20 -23.57 -9.18
C ASP A 193 34.09 -23.35 -7.94
N GLN A 194 35.19 -24.12 -7.84
CA GLN A 194 36.28 -23.82 -6.90
C GLN A 194 36.98 -22.49 -7.25
N GLN A 195 36.63 -21.89 -8.39
CA GLN A 195 36.77 -20.44 -8.56
C GLN A 195 35.60 -19.74 -7.87
N ILE A 196 35.76 -19.51 -6.56
CA ILE A 196 35.26 -18.28 -5.93
C ILE A 196 36.05 -17.13 -6.59
N SER A 197 35.82 -16.87 -7.87
CA SER A 197 36.35 -15.71 -8.57
C SER A 197 35.46 -14.53 -8.20
N ASN A 198 35.49 -14.07 -6.95
CA ASN A 198 34.85 -12.83 -6.53
C ASN A 198 33.44 -12.61 -7.15
N ASP A 199 32.60 -13.64 -7.29
CA ASP A 199 31.24 -13.47 -7.82
C ASP A 199 30.33 -12.80 -6.78
N SER A 200 30.84 -12.53 -5.57
CA SER A 200 30.33 -11.46 -4.70
C SER A 200 30.26 -10.11 -5.44
N ALA A 201 31.12 -9.87 -6.43
CA ALA A 201 31.04 -8.69 -7.31
C ALA A 201 29.84 -8.72 -8.28
N SER A 202 29.25 -9.89 -8.56
CA SER A 202 28.00 -10.00 -9.35
C SER A 202 26.79 -9.58 -8.53
N ALA A 203 26.78 -9.83 -7.22
CA ALA A 203 25.75 -9.33 -6.31
C ALA A 203 25.94 -7.82 -6.03
N GLU A 204 27.19 -7.35 -5.90
CA GLU A 204 27.51 -5.94 -5.67
C GLU A 204 27.22 -5.02 -6.87
N ASN A 205 27.12 -5.56 -8.10
CA ASN A 205 26.82 -4.77 -9.29
C ASN A 205 25.35 -4.81 -9.75
N ARG A 206 24.47 -5.54 -9.05
CA ARG A 206 23.02 -5.48 -9.35
C ARG A 206 22.44 -4.19 -8.79
N THR A 207 21.91 -3.35 -9.66
CA THR A 207 21.16 -2.15 -9.24
C THR A 207 19.80 -2.59 -8.72
N ILE A 208 19.58 -2.37 -7.43
CA ILE A 208 18.31 -2.68 -6.74
C ILE A 208 17.24 -1.67 -7.17
N VAL A 209 16.08 -2.17 -7.61
CA VAL A 209 14.94 -1.34 -7.97
C VAL A 209 14.14 -1.02 -6.71
N VAL A 210 14.19 0.24 -6.29
CA VAL A 210 13.48 0.75 -5.12
C VAL A 210 12.18 1.40 -5.61
N THR A 211 11.04 0.76 -5.35
CA THR A 211 9.73 1.36 -5.65
C THR A 211 9.30 2.34 -4.56
N THR A 212 8.69 3.44 -4.98
CA THR A 212 8.17 4.48 -4.08
C THR A 212 7.02 5.24 -4.73
N ILE A 213 6.40 6.15 -3.98
CA ILE A 213 5.27 6.98 -4.40
C ILE A 213 5.58 8.46 -4.16
N LEU A 214 5.11 9.33 -5.05
CA LEU A 214 5.26 10.78 -4.89
C LEU A 214 4.29 11.28 -3.82
N GLU A 215 4.84 11.67 -2.67
CA GLU A 215 4.08 12.17 -1.53
C GLU A 215 4.96 13.11 -0.70
N SER A 216 4.53 14.35 -0.49
CA SER A 216 5.25 15.31 0.33
C SER A 216 5.08 15.01 1.82
N PRO A 217 6.15 15.07 2.67
CA PRO A 217 7.55 15.38 2.37
C PRO A 217 8.44 14.14 2.17
N TYR A 218 7.85 12.98 1.88
CA TYR A 218 8.56 11.70 1.75
C TYR A 218 9.35 11.59 0.45
N VAL A 219 8.71 11.82 -0.69
CA VAL A 219 9.34 11.85 -2.02
C VAL A 219 8.69 12.94 -2.85
N MET A 220 9.50 13.86 -3.32
CA MET A 220 9.09 15.03 -4.11
C MET A 220 10.05 15.19 -5.28
N TYR A 221 9.61 15.85 -6.34
CA TYR A 221 10.51 16.30 -7.38
C TYR A 221 11.29 17.52 -6.92
N LYS A 222 12.60 17.54 -7.19
CA LYS A 222 13.40 18.76 -7.06
C LYS A 222 12.90 19.81 -8.04
N LYS A 223 13.06 21.09 -7.70
CA LYS A 223 12.68 22.21 -8.58
C LYS A 223 13.34 22.16 -9.96
N ASN A 224 14.55 21.61 -10.06
CA ASN A 224 15.33 21.45 -11.29
C ASN A 224 15.34 20.00 -11.82
N HIS A 225 14.30 19.20 -11.55
CA HIS A 225 14.25 17.78 -11.91
C HIS A 225 14.41 17.48 -13.41
N GLU A 226 14.10 18.44 -14.29
CA GLU A 226 14.26 18.28 -15.75
C GLU A 226 15.73 18.30 -16.19
N GLN A 227 16.59 18.96 -15.42
CA GLN A 227 18.03 19.07 -15.70
C GLN A 227 18.86 17.96 -15.03
N LEU A 228 18.25 17.21 -14.11
CA LEU A 228 18.89 16.14 -13.36
C LEU A 228 18.47 14.79 -13.92
N GLU A 229 19.34 13.79 -13.81
CA GLU A 229 19.07 12.43 -14.28
C GLU A 229 19.05 11.42 -13.13
N GLY A 230 18.33 10.31 -13.33
CA GLY A 230 18.28 9.21 -12.37
C GLY A 230 17.65 9.57 -11.03
N ASN A 231 18.35 9.23 -9.94
CA ASN A 231 17.89 9.39 -8.56
C ASN A 231 17.95 10.84 -8.08
N GLU A 232 18.80 11.68 -8.67
CA GLU A 232 19.00 13.07 -8.21
C GLU A 232 17.79 13.97 -8.45
N ARG A 233 16.84 13.53 -9.29
CA ARG A 233 15.58 14.22 -9.59
C ARG A 233 14.63 14.28 -8.39
N TYR A 234 14.82 13.40 -7.41
CA TYR A 234 13.95 13.28 -6.25
C TYR A 234 14.61 13.85 -5.00
N GLU A 235 13.80 14.39 -4.10
CA GLU A 235 14.18 14.83 -2.76
C GLU A 235 13.10 14.47 -1.75
N GLY A 236 13.46 14.31 -0.47
CA GLY A 236 12.52 14.04 0.60
C GLY A 236 13.01 12.98 1.59
N TYR A 237 12.23 12.76 2.64
CA TYR A 237 12.60 11.89 3.75
C TYR A 237 12.94 10.45 3.31
N CYS A 238 12.15 9.86 2.43
CA CYS A 238 12.36 8.49 1.95
C CYS A 238 13.55 8.40 0.96
N VAL A 239 13.87 9.49 0.26
CA VAL A 239 15.04 9.58 -0.63
C VAL A 239 16.33 9.55 0.20
N ASP A 240 16.38 10.35 1.26
CA ASP A 240 17.52 10.38 2.19
C ASP A 240 17.67 9.05 2.94
N LEU A 241 16.54 8.44 3.36
CA LEU A 241 16.53 7.12 3.98
C LEU A 241 17.06 6.04 3.03
N ALA A 242 16.61 6.02 1.78
CA ALA A 242 17.11 5.06 0.79
C ALA A 242 18.62 5.23 0.54
N TYR A 243 19.12 6.48 0.52
CA TYR A 243 20.54 6.76 0.40
C TYR A 243 21.35 6.22 1.59
N GLU A 244 20.91 6.43 2.83
CA GLU A 244 21.61 5.92 4.02
C GLU A 244 21.55 4.39 4.12
N ILE A 245 20.43 3.76 3.76
CA ILE A 245 20.33 2.28 3.67
C ILE A 245 21.32 1.76 2.63
N ALA A 246 21.33 2.34 1.43
CA ALA A 246 22.22 1.92 0.35
C ALA A 246 23.70 2.10 0.71
N LYS A 247 24.05 3.19 1.41
CA LYS A 247 25.40 3.47 1.90
C LYS A 247 25.84 2.47 2.97
N HIS A 248 24.95 2.10 3.89
CA HIS A 248 25.24 1.13 4.95
C HIS A 248 25.41 -0.30 4.41
N VAL A 249 24.54 -0.71 3.49
CA VAL A 249 24.56 -2.06 2.89
C VAL A 249 25.52 -2.16 1.70
N ARG A 250 26.03 -1.01 1.19
CA ARG A 250 26.94 -0.88 0.04
C ARG A 250 26.33 -1.43 -1.27
N ILE A 251 25.09 -1.04 -1.56
CA ILE A 251 24.37 -1.45 -2.77
C ILE A 251 24.11 -0.27 -3.71
N LYS A 252 24.09 -0.54 -5.02
CA LYS A 252 23.59 0.42 -6.02
C LYS A 252 22.07 0.30 -6.10
N TYR A 253 21.37 1.43 -6.21
CA TYR A 253 19.92 1.43 -6.29
C TYR A 253 19.40 2.45 -7.31
N LYS A 254 18.18 2.20 -7.79
CA LYS A 254 17.45 3.11 -8.68
C LYS A 254 16.06 3.34 -8.10
N LEU A 255 15.70 4.60 -7.91
CA LEU A 255 14.34 4.99 -7.52
C LEU A 255 13.39 4.84 -8.70
N SER A 256 12.30 4.12 -8.49
CA SER A 256 11.20 3.93 -9.44
C SER A 256 9.91 4.41 -8.79
N ILE A 257 9.14 5.20 -9.53
CA ILE A 257 7.81 5.63 -9.08
C ILE A 257 6.80 4.56 -9.49
N VAL A 258 5.94 4.18 -8.55
CA VAL A 258 4.86 3.20 -8.77
C VAL A 258 3.97 3.63 -9.94
N GLY A 259 3.68 2.69 -10.85
CA GLY A 259 3.03 3.03 -12.12
C GLY A 259 1.59 3.53 -11.99
N ASP A 260 0.82 3.04 -11.01
CA ASP A 260 -0.60 3.36 -10.82
C ASP A 260 -0.86 4.42 -9.73
N GLY A 261 0.20 4.91 -9.06
CA GLY A 261 0.10 5.90 -7.99
C GLY A 261 -0.59 5.39 -6.72
N LYS A 262 -0.63 4.08 -6.47
CA LYS A 262 -1.31 3.49 -5.30
C LYS A 262 -0.32 2.79 -4.36
N TYR A 263 -0.66 2.76 -3.07
CA TYR A 263 0.12 2.00 -2.08
C TYR A 263 0.04 0.49 -2.31
N GLY A 264 -1.15 0.00 -2.62
CA GLY A 264 -1.42 -1.40 -2.88
C GLY A 264 -2.56 -1.94 -2.03
N ALA A 265 -3.58 -2.43 -2.73
CA ALA A 265 -4.76 -3.08 -2.19
C ALA A 265 -5.08 -4.32 -3.02
N ARG A 266 -5.63 -5.34 -2.38
CA ARG A 266 -6.07 -6.56 -3.04
C ARG A 266 -7.46 -6.36 -3.61
N ASP A 267 -7.62 -6.60 -4.90
CA ASP A 267 -8.93 -6.63 -5.53
C ASP A 267 -9.77 -7.79 -4.96
N PRO A 268 -10.99 -7.56 -4.43
CA PRO A 268 -11.82 -8.61 -3.86
C PRO A 268 -12.20 -9.73 -4.84
N GLU A 269 -12.40 -9.39 -6.11
CA GLU A 269 -12.86 -10.31 -7.16
C GLU A 269 -11.69 -11.08 -7.76
N THR A 270 -10.72 -10.37 -8.32
CA THR A 270 -9.58 -11.01 -9.03
C THR A 270 -8.47 -11.49 -8.10
N LYS A 271 -8.49 -11.07 -6.82
CA LYS A 271 -7.42 -11.31 -5.83
C LYS A 271 -6.05 -10.76 -6.20
N ILE A 272 -5.97 -9.95 -7.25
CA ILE A 272 -4.74 -9.31 -7.75
C ILE A 272 -4.37 -8.13 -6.85
N TRP A 273 -3.09 -8.05 -6.49
CA TRP A 273 -2.53 -6.88 -5.82
C TRP A 273 -2.13 -5.79 -6.82
N ASN A 274 -2.50 -4.55 -6.54
CA ASN A 274 -2.04 -3.36 -7.27
C ASN A 274 -1.01 -2.56 -6.46
N GLY A 275 -0.62 -1.38 -6.96
CA GLY A 275 0.30 -0.48 -6.26
C GLY A 275 1.69 -1.05 -6.01
N MET A 276 2.38 -0.43 -5.05
CA MET A 276 3.73 -0.85 -4.64
C MET A 276 3.76 -2.29 -4.11
N VAL A 277 2.70 -2.73 -3.41
CA VAL A 277 2.59 -4.13 -2.95
C VAL A 277 2.58 -5.09 -4.14
N GLY A 278 1.81 -4.81 -5.19
CA GLY A 278 1.80 -5.62 -6.41
C GLY A 278 3.15 -5.63 -7.12
N GLU A 279 3.87 -4.51 -7.15
CA GLU A 279 5.22 -4.46 -7.74
C GLU A 279 6.22 -5.37 -7.02
N LEU A 280 6.12 -5.51 -5.69
CA LEU A 280 6.96 -6.45 -4.92
C LEU A 280 6.51 -7.90 -5.12
N VAL A 281 5.21 -8.19 -5.03
CA VAL A 281 4.66 -9.55 -5.16
C VAL A 281 4.99 -10.17 -6.52
N TYR A 282 4.94 -9.37 -7.60
CA TYR A 282 5.24 -9.85 -8.95
C TYR A 282 6.72 -9.66 -9.35
N GLY A 283 7.60 -9.28 -8.43
CA GLY A 283 9.04 -9.12 -8.68
C GLY A 283 9.38 -8.01 -9.69
N ARG A 284 8.54 -6.99 -9.81
CA ARG A 284 8.82 -5.78 -10.64
C ARG A 284 9.74 -4.80 -9.93
N ALA A 285 9.69 -4.78 -8.60
CA ALA A 285 10.59 -4.03 -7.74
C ALA A 285 11.22 -4.97 -6.71
N ASP A 286 12.45 -4.66 -6.27
CA ASP A 286 13.19 -5.48 -5.31
C ASP A 286 12.89 -5.07 -3.86
N ILE A 287 12.64 -3.79 -3.61
CA ILE A 287 12.30 -3.24 -2.28
C ILE A 287 11.39 -2.00 -2.41
N ALA A 288 10.54 -1.75 -1.42
CA ALA A 288 9.77 -0.52 -1.32
C ALA A 288 10.28 0.36 -0.17
N VAL A 289 10.68 1.59 -0.47
CA VAL A 289 11.02 2.61 0.54
C VAL A 289 10.03 3.76 0.38
N ALA A 290 8.96 3.69 1.17
CA ALA A 290 7.80 4.56 1.07
C ALA A 290 7.05 4.64 2.41
N PRO A 291 6.14 5.61 2.60
CA PRO A 291 5.24 5.66 3.75
C PRO A 291 4.14 4.57 3.67
N LEU A 292 4.56 3.30 3.67
CA LEU A 292 3.69 2.15 3.55
C LEU A 292 3.28 1.63 4.94
N THR A 293 1.99 1.70 5.27
CA THR A 293 1.47 1.14 6.52
C THR A 293 1.57 -0.39 6.54
N ILE A 294 2.14 -0.92 7.62
CA ILE A 294 2.18 -2.36 7.92
C ILE A 294 0.77 -2.81 8.32
N THR A 295 0.24 -3.83 7.64
CA THR A 295 -1.10 -4.41 7.90
C THR A 295 -1.05 -5.91 7.73
N LEU A 296 -1.88 -6.66 8.47
CA LEU A 296 -1.94 -8.12 8.41
C LEU A 296 -2.03 -8.67 6.97
N VAL A 297 -2.96 -8.15 6.16
CA VAL A 297 -3.18 -8.61 4.78
C VAL A 297 -2.00 -8.36 3.84
N ARG A 298 -1.12 -7.39 4.16
CA ARG A 298 0.10 -7.13 3.38
C ARG A 298 1.24 -8.02 3.84
N GLU A 299 1.33 -8.27 5.15
CA GLU A 299 2.33 -9.16 5.75
C GLU A 299 2.18 -10.62 5.26
N GLU A 300 0.98 -11.02 4.84
CA GLU A 300 0.74 -12.32 4.20
C GLU A 300 1.43 -12.50 2.84
N VAL A 301 1.77 -11.41 2.14
CA VAL A 301 2.29 -11.46 0.76
C VAL A 301 3.66 -10.81 0.59
N ILE A 302 4.06 -9.94 1.53
CA ILE A 302 5.38 -9.30 1.55
C ILE A 302 5.90 -9.22 2.99
N ASP A 303 7.22 -9.33 3.13
CA ASP A 303 7.87 -9.17 4.42
C ASP A 303 8.12 -7.69 4.74
N PHE A 304 7.99 -7.34 6.03
CA PHE A 304 8.29 -6.00 6.53
C PHE A 304 9.50 -6.00 7.47
N SER A 305 10.23 -4.88 7.46
CA SER A 305 11.20 -4.58 8.51
C SER A 305 10.49 -4.10 9.78
N LYS A 306 11.26 -3.83 10.84
CA LYS A 306 10.71 -3.14 12.02
C LYS A 306 10.26 -1.73 11.64
N PRO A 307 9.13 -1.24 12.18
CA PRO A 307 8.64 0.09 11.86
C PRO A 307 9.66 1.16 12.26
N PHE A 308 9.97 2.07 11.35
CA PHE A 308 10.91 3.17 11.59
C PHE A 308 10.21 4.46 12.06
N MET A 309 8.89 4.56 11.86
CA MET A 309 8.07 5.70 12.28
C MET A 309 6.70 5.21 12.77
N SER A 310 6.27 5.72 13.92
CA SER A 310 4.95 5.40 14.50
C SER A 310 3.96 6.52 14.19
N LEU A 311 2.82 6.16 13.61
CA LEU A 311 1.74 7.09 13.26
C LEU A 311 0.38 6.43 13.53
N GLY A 312 -0.66 7.26 13.65
CA GLY A 312 -2.03 6.83 13.91
C GLY A 312 -3.02 7.54 13.00
N ILE A 313 -4.26 7.06 13.00
CA ILE A 313 -5.36 7.72 12.28
C ILE A 313 -5.65 9.05 12.99
N SER A 314 -5.62 10.14 12.24
CA SER A 314 -5.94 11.48 12.71
C SER A 314 -7.07 12.09 11.86
N ILE A 315 -7.70 13.13 12.41
CA ILE A 315 -8.79 13.84 11.77
C ILE A 315 -8.30 15.23 11.41
N MET A 316 -8.36 15.56 10.13
CA MET A 316 -7.99 16.89 9.64
C MET A 316 -9.25 17.67 9.33
N ILE A 317 -9.44 18.79 10.02
CA ILE A 317 -10.54 19.74 9.76
C ILE A 317 -9.97 21.10 9.35
N LYS A 318 -10.76 21.86 8.59
CA LYS A 318 -10.42 23.24 8.28
C LYS A 318 -10.38 24.03 9.59
N LYS A 319 -9.32 24.79 9.80
CA LYS A 319 -9.21 25.69 10.95
C LYS A 319 -10.46 26.60 11.00
N PRO A 320 -11.22 26.60 12.10
CA PRO A 320 -12.43 27.41 12.19
C PRO A 320 -12.04 28.89 12.03
N GLN A 321 -12.81 29.60 11.20
CA GLN A 321 -12.64 31.04 11.06
C GLN A 321 -13.19 31.72 12.31
N LYS A 322 -12.50 32.76 12.78
CA LYS A 322 -12.98 33.59 13.87
C LYS A 322 -14.33 34.19 13.48
N SER A 323 -15.39 33.82 14.18
CA SER A 323 -16.69 34.47 14.00
C SER A 323 -16.58 35.91 14.47
N LYS A 324 -17.04 36.86 13.65
CA LYS A 324 -17.20 38.24 14.12
C LYS A 324 -18.28 38.24 15.21
N PRO A 325 -18.08 38.97 16.33
CA PRO A 325 -19.11 39.09 17.35
C PRO A 325 -20.42 39.59 16.71
N GLY A 326 -21.54 39.02 17.15
CA GLY A 326 -22.87 39.43 16.69
C GLY A 326 -23.21 40.85 17.15
N VAL A 327 -24.25 41.45 16.56
CA VAL A 327 -24.70 42.82 16.89
C VAL A 327 -25.02 43.01 18.38
N PHE A 328 -25.41 41.93 19.07
CA PHE A 328 -25.76 41.91 20.49
C PHE A 328 -24.65 41.36 21.40
N SER A 329 -23.40 41.26 20.92
CA SER A 329 -22.31 40.68 21.71
C SER A 329 -21.97 41.42 23.01
N PHE A 330 -22.46 42.66 23.16
CA PHE A 330 -22.33 43.40 24.41
C PHE A 330 -23.19 42.84 25.55
N LEU A 331 -24.21 42.02 25.25
CA LEU A 331 -25.03 41.35 26.27
C LEU A 331 -24.42 40.03 26.75
N ASP A 332 -23.54 39.41 25.96
CA ASP A 332 -22.87 38.12 26.23
C ASP A 332 -22.08 38.04 27.55
N PRO A 333 -21.49 39.13 28.12
CA PRO A 333 -20.73 39.05 29.37
C PRO A 333 -21.54 38.65 30.61
N LEU A 334 -22.86 38.72 30.54
CA LEU A 334 -23.78 38.27 31.59
C LEU A 334 -24.78 37.27 31.01
N ALA A 335 -25.03 36.19 31.76
CA ALA A 335 -26.01 35.18 31.37
C ALA A 335 -27.42 35.78 31.28
N TYR A 336 -28.25 35.21 30.39
CA TYR A 336 -29.61 35.68 30.15
C TYR A 336 -30.46 35.69 31.43
N GLU A 337 -30.26 34.71 32.31
CA GLU A 337 -30.93 34.58 33.60
C GLU A 337 -30.62 35.78 34.51
N ILE A 338 -29.39 36.29 34.49
CA ILE A 338 -28.98 37.45 35.29
C ILE A 338 -29.64 38.72 34.77
N TRP A 339 -29.73 38.88 33.44
CA TRP A 339 -30.45 40.00 32.82
C TRP A 339 -31.91 40.05 33.25
N MET A 340 -32.59 38.89 33.27
CA MET A 340 -33.97 38.79 33.75
C MET A 340 -34.08 39.14 35.23
N CYS A 341 -33.17 38.67 36.07
CA CYS A 341 -33.12 39.02 37.49
C CYS A 341 -32.92 40.52 37.72
N ILE A 342 -32.08 41.20 36.93
CA ILE A 342 -31.86 42.65 37.02
C ILE A 342 -33.18 43.40 36.72
N VAL A 343 -33.92 43.00 35.68
CA VAL A 343 -35.21 43.62 35.35
C VAL A 343 -36.24 43.42 36.46
N PHE A 344 -36.34 42.23 37.03
CA PHE A 344 -37.26 41.97 38.16
C PHE A 344 -36.85 42.73 39.42
N ALA A 345 -35.56 42.76 39.74
CA ALA A 345 -35.03 43.51 40.88
C ALA A 345 -35.26 45.01 40.72
N TYR A 346 -35.06 45.56 39.52
CA TYR A 346 -35.36 46.95 39.18
C TYR A 346 -36.81 47.31 39.49
N ILE A 347 -37.77 46.56 38.92
CA ILE A 347 -39.21 46.80 39.15
C ILE A 347 -39.54 46.64 40.64
N GLY A 348 -39.01 45.61 41.30
CA GLY A 348 -39.23 45.35 42.72
C GLY A 348 -38.76 46.51 43.60
N VAL A 349 -37.56 47.05 43.34
CA VAL A 349 -37.02 48.20 44.08
C VAL A 349 -37.81 49.47 43.81
N SER A 350 -38.24 49.73 42.57
CA SER A 350 -39.09 50.89 42.27
C SER A 350 -40.43 50.83 43.02
N VAL A 351 -41.04 49.65 43.12
CA VAL A 351 -42.29 49.44 43.87
C VAL A 351 -42.06 49.61 45.37
N VAL A 352 -40.99 49.03 45.93
CA VAL A 352 -40.67 49.18 47.35
C VAL A 352 -40.38 50.64 47.69
N LEU A 353 -39.63 51.36 46.87
CA LEU A 353 -39.37 52.79 47.05
C LEU A 353 -40.66 53.61 46.97
N PHE A 354 -41.55 53.31 46.03
CA PHE A 354 -42.86 53.97 45.92
C PHE A 354 -43.75 53.73 47.15
N LEU A 355 -43.74 52.51 47.70
CA LEU A 355 -44.50 52.21 48.92
C LEU A 355 -43.90 52.93 50.14
N VAL A 356 -42.58 52.88 50.30
CA VAL A 356 -41.89 53.54 51.41
C VAL A 356 -42.07 55.06 51.35
N SER A 357 -42.04 55.66 50.16
CA SER A 357 -42.27 57.11 49.99
C SER A 357 -43.72 57.50 50.24
N ARG A 358 -44.68 56.62 49.92
CA ARG A 358 -46.10 56.88 50.16
C ARG A 358 -46.50 56.75 51.63
N PHE A 359 -45.87 55.84 52.37
CA PHE A 359 -46.20 55.51 53.77
C PHE A 359 -45.35 56.24 54.80
N SER A 360 -44.17 56.76 54.45
CA SER A 360 -43.32 57.52 55.37
C SER A 360 -43.79 58.98 55.47
N PRO A 361 -44.32 59.44 56.62
CA PRO A 361 -44.81 60.82 56.77
C PRO A 361 -43.71 61.88 56.62
N TYR A 362 -42.44 61.49 56.76
CA TYR A 362 -41.25 62.36 56.65
C TYR A 362 -40.84 62.69 55.21
N GLU A 363 -41.42 62.05 54.18
CA GLU A 363 -41.20 62.42 52.77
C GLU A 363 -42.27 63.36 52.22
N TRP A 364 -43.34 63.55 52.97
CA TRP A 364 -44.32 64.56 52.66
C TRP A 364 -43.74 65.91 53.04
N HIS A 365 -43.76 66.87 52.11
CA HIS A 365 -43.57 68.28 52.43
C HIS A 365 -44.67 68.70 53.40
N LEU A 366 -44.44 68.50 54.69
CA LEU A 366 -45.07 69.34 55.70
C LEU A 366 -44.47 70.72 55.47
N GLU A 367 -45.31 71.68 55.05
CA GLU A 367 -44.94 73.09 54.99
C GLU A 367 -44.21 73.47 56.29
N ASP A 368 -42.89 73.58 56.22
CA ASP A 368 -42.14 74.36 57.18
C ASP A 368 -42.60 75.80 56.97
N ASN A 369 -43.41 76.28 57.92
CA ASN A 369 -44.07 77.58 57.93
C ASN A 369 -43.10 78.78 58.03
N ASN A 370 -41.84 78.65 57.64
CA ASN A 370 -40.85 79.72 57.67
C ASN A 370 -39.89 79.56 56.49
N GLU A 371 -40.12 80.30 55.40
CA GLU A 371 -39.16 81.28 54.82
C GLU A 371 -39.57 81.73 53.39
N GLU A 372 -39.81 83.05 53.29
CA GLU A 372 -39.88 83.96 52.12
C GLU A 372 -40.98 83.84 51.03
N PRO A 373 -41.54 84.99 50.56
CA PRO A 373 -42.69 85.03 49.66
C PRO A 373 -42.27 84.70 48.22
N ARG A 374 -42.68 83.53 47.71
CA ARG A 374 -42.53 83.16 46.30
C ARG A 374 -43.66 83.69 45.42
N ASP A 375 -43.31 83.96 44.17
CA ASP A 375 -44.12 84.51 43.09
C ASP A 375 -45.50 83.82 42.92
N PRO A 376 -46.62 84.54 42.73
CA PRO A 376 -47.97 83.95 42.65
C PRO A 376 -48.27 83.10 41.40
N GLN A 377 -47.29 82.87 40.52
CA GLN A 377 -47.47 82.18 39.22
C GLN A 377 -46.84 80.78 39.15
N SER A 378 -46.19 80.28 40.19
CA SER A 378 -45.74 78.88 40.25
C SER A 378 -46.83 77.98 40.86
N PRO A 379 -47.20 76.85 40.22
CA PRO A 379 -48.09 75.88 40.86
C PRO A 379 -47.46 75.38 42.19
N PRO A 380 -48.27 75.04 43.21
CA PRO A 380 -47.74 74.52 44.47
C PRO A 380 -46.90 73.28 44.21
N ASP A 381 -45.70 73.22 44.80
CA ASP A 381 -44.82 72.06 44.72
C ASP A 381 -45.59 70.82 45.20
N PRO A 382 -45.61 69.71 44.43
CA PRO A 382 -46.33 68.51 44.83
C PRO A 382 -45.79 68.01 46.18
N PRO A 383 -46.67 67.62 47.13
CA PRO A 383 -46.26 67.33 48.50
C PRO A 383 -45.37 66.09 48.63
N ASN A 384 -45.25 65.27 47.59
CA ASN A 384 -44.32 64.14 47.53
C ASN A 384 -43.73 64.04 46.11
N GLU A 385 -42.41 64.21 46.01
CA GLU A 385 -41.68 64.16 44.74
C GLU A 385 -41.52 62.72 44.21
N PHE A 386 -41.76 61.68 45.02
CA PHE A 386 -41.66 60.27 44.63
C PHE A 386 -43.01 59.66 44.21
N GLY A 387 -43.50 60.03 43.02
CA GLY A 387 -44.54 59.28 42.31
C GLY A 387 -44.01 57.99 41.67
N ILE A 388 -44.88 57.10 41.15
CA ILE A 388 -44.47 55.78 40.62
C ILE A 388 -43.45 55.90 39.47
N PHE A 389 -43.60 56.92 38.62
CA PHE A 389 -42.68 57.22 37.54
C PHE A 389 -41.37 57.82 38.05
N ASN A 390 -41.42 58.64 39.10
CA ASN A 390 -40.22 59.24 39.70
C ASN A 390 -39.41 58.20 40.50
N SER A 391 -40.07 57.21 41.13
CA SER A 391 -39.40 56.07 41.76
C SER A 391 -38.73 55.16 40.72
N LEU A 392 -39.39 54.90 39.59
CA LEU A 392 -38.80 54.18 38.45
C LEU A 392 -37.58 54.96 37.91
N TRP A 393 -37.75 56.25 37.65
CA TRP A 393 -36.69 57.14 37.17
C TRP A 393 -35.50 57.21 38.12
N PHE A 394 -35.75 57.31 39.43
CA PHE A 394 -34.72 57.28 40.46
C PHE A 394 -33.96 55.94 40.45
N SER A 395 -34.66 54.82 40.42
CA SER A 395 -34.02 53.50 40.37
C SER A 395 -33.21 53.29 39.09
N LEU A 396 -33.63 53.86 37.96
CA LEU A 396 -32.92 53.80 36.68
C LEU A 396 -31.69 54.71 36.67
N GLY A 397 -31.79 55.94 37.17
CA GLY A 397 -30.66 56.86 37.27
C GLY A 397 -29.60 56.39 38.27
N ALA A 398 -30.02 55.74 39.36
CA ALA A 398 -29.11 55.05 40.28
C ALA A 398 -28.44 53.81 39.64
N PHE A 399 -29.12 53.12 38.73
CA PHE A 399 -28.54 52.02 37.96
C PHE A 399 -27.54 52.51 36.92
N MET A 400 -27.85 53.57 36.16
CA MET A 400 -26.97 54.11 35.12
C MET A 400 -25.81 54.98 35.65
N GLN A 401 -25.65 55.11 36.97
CA GLN A 401 -24.61 55.93 37.63
C GLN A 401 -24.65 57.43 37.24
N GLN A 402 -25.77 57.93 36.75
CA GLN A 402 -25.93 59.34 36.33
C GLN A 402 -26.39 60.25 37.47
N GLY A 403 -26.87 59.66 38.57
CA GLY A 403 -27.52 60.41 39.65
C GLY A 403 -28.93 60.85 39.25
N CYS A 404 -29.67 61.40 40.22
CA CYS A 404 -30.99 61.99 40.00
C CYS A 404 -31.09 63.27 40.82
N ASP A 405 -31.85 64.25 40.33
CA ASP A 405 -32.10 65.50 41.05
C ASP A 405 -32.96 65.29 42.31
N ILE A 406 -33.67 64.16 42.37
CA ILE A 406 -34.59 63.79 43.45
C ILE A 406 -33.92 62.72 44.32
N SER A 407 -33.86 62.92 45.64
CA SER A 407 -33.26 61.97 46.59
C SER A 407 -34.19 61.66 47.77
N PRO A 408 -34.27 60.40 48.23
CA PRO A 408 -35.14 60.03 49.33
C PRO A 408 -34.70 60.73 50.63
N ARG A 409 -35.64 61.41 51.29
CA ARG A 409 -35.38 62.12 52.55
C ARG A 409 -35.54 61.21 53.77
N SER A 410 -36.41 60.20 53.71
CA SER A 410 -36.64 59.30 54.83
C SER A 410 -35.47 58.33 55.07
N LEU A 411 -35.24 57.95 56.34
CA LEU A 411 -34.22 56.97 56.69
C LEU A 411 -34.46 55.62 56.00
N SER A 412 -35.72 55.18 55.93
CA SER A 412 -36.12 53.93 55.25
C SER A 412 -35.88 53.98 53.74
N GLY A 413 -36.24 55.08 53.08
CA GLY A 413 -35.99 55.28 51.65
C GLY A 413 -34.49 55.33 51.32
N ARG A 414 -33.68 55.95 52.18
CA ARG A 414 -32.21 55.97 52.07
C ARG A 414 -31.58 54.60 52.23
N ILE A 415 -32.09 53.75 53.13
CA ILE A 415 -31.60 52.37 53.28
C ILE A 415 -31.90 51.55 52.02
N VAL A 416 -33.12 51.62 51.49
CA VAL A 416 -33.49 50.92 50.25
C VAL A 416 -32.65 51.41 49.06
N GLY A 417 -32.49 52.73 48.92
CA GLY A 417 -31.63 53.33 47.90
C GLY A 417 -30.16 52.95 48.06
N GLY A 418 -29.65 52.89 49.31
CA GLY A 418 -28.28 52.49 49.60
C GLY A 418 -27.98 51.03 49.28
N VAL A 419 -28.92 50.12 49.58
CA VAL A 419 -28.80 48.70 49.20
C VAL A 419 -28.88 48.54 47.69
N TRP A 420 -29.80 49.26 47.02
CA TRP A 420 -29.88 49.28 45.56
C TRP A 420 -28.58 49.78 44.95
N TRP A 421 -28.03 50.88 45.46
CA TRP A 421 -26.78 51.45 44.97
C TRP A 421 -25.59 50.49 45.14
N PHE A 422 -25.49 49.80 46.27
CA PHE A 422 -24.47 48.76 46.47
C PHE A 422 -24.64 47.59 45.49
N PHE A 423 -25.89 47.17 45.25
CA PHE A 423 -26.20 46.14 44.26
C PHE A 423 -25.82 46.56 42.83
N THR A 424 -26.18 47.77 42.40
CA THR A 424 -25.86 48.25 41.04
C THR A 424 -24.35 48.42 40.84
N LEU A 425 -23.63 48.87 41.87
CA LEU A 425 -22.17 48.95 41.86
C LEU A 425 -21.54 47.58 41.59
N ILE A 426 -21.93 46.55 42.34
CA ILE A 426 -21.41 45.18 42.15
C ILE A 426 -21.71 44.66 40.75
N ILE A 427 -22.94 44.84 40.26
CA ILE A 427 -23.36 44.35 38.94
C ILE A 427 -22.54 45.02 37.82
N ILE A 428 -22.37 46.33 37.86
CA ILE A 428 -21.65 47.06 36.82
C ILE A 428 -20.15 46.74 36.87
N SER A 429 -19.56 46.66 38.06
CA SER A 429 -18.17 46.24 38.22
C SER A 429 -17.93 44.81 37.72
N SER A 430 -18.86 43.88 37.95
CA SER A 430 -18.75 42.52 37.43
C SER A 430 -18.95 42.47 35.91
N TYR A 431 -19.86 43.28 35.36
CA TYR A 431 -20.06 43.39 33.91
C TYR A 431 -18.81 43.93 33.22
N THR A 432 -18.20 45.00 33.75
CA THR A 432 -16.99 45.58 33.15
C THR A 432 -15.80 44.62 33.25
N ALA A 433 -15.66 43.88 34.34
CA ALA A 433 -14.65 42.84 34.49
C ALA A 433 -14.83 41.69 33.48
N ASN A 434 -16.06 41.16 33.33
CA ASN A 434 -16.35 40.07 32.39
C ASN A 434 -16.25 40.52 30.93
N LEU A 435 -16.67 41.74 30.62
CA LEU A 435 -16.52 42.33 29.29
C LEU A 435 -15.04 42.45 28.92
N ALA A 436 -14.18 42.94 29.84
CA ALA A 436 -12.74 43.00 29.62
C ALA A 436 -12.13 41.60 29.42
N ALA A 437 -12.58 40.60 30.17
CA ALA A 437 -12.17 39.21 29.97
C ALA A 437 -12.63 38.65 28.61
N PHE A 438 -13.86 38.96 28.18
CA PHE A 438 -14.41 38.49 26.91
C PHE A 438 -13.70 39.11 25.71
N LEU A 439 -13.35 40.40 25.78
CA LEU A 439 -12.59 41.09 24.73
C LEU A 439 -11.14 40.59 24.61
N THR A 440 -10.58 40.00 25.66
CA THR A 440 -9.22 39.48 25.66
C THR A 440 -9.15 37.99 25.32
N VAL A 441 -10.22 37.22 25.57
CA VAL A 441 -10.26 35.77 25.36
C VAL A 441 -11.14 35.41 24.17
N GLU A 442 -10.54 35.35 22.99
CA GLU A 442 -11.16 34.75 21.81
C GLU A 442 -10.96 33.22 21.82
N ARG A 443 -11.92 32.46 22.35
CA ARG A 443 -11.84 30.98 22.30
C ARG A 443 -12.18 30.47 20.90
N MET A 444 -11.22 29.83 20.25
CA MET A 444 -11.52 28.97 19.09
C MET A 444 -12.16 27.68 19.63
N VAL A 445 -13.47 27.53 19.46
CA VAL A 445 -14.15 26.26 19.77
C VAL A 445 -14.00 25.34 18.56
N SER A 446 -13.45 24.14 18.78
CA SER A 446 -13.46 23.11 17.75
C SER A 446 -14.84 22.43 17.75
N PRO A 447 -15.56 22.41 16.63
CA PRO A 447 -16.86 21.74 16.56
C PRO A 447 -16.75 20.21 16.65
N ILE A 448 -15.56 19.65 16.42
CA ILE A 448 -15.29 18.22 16.47
C ILE A 448 -13.99 18.01 17.26
N GLU A 449 -14.06 17.20 18.32
CA GLU A 449 -12.88 16.77 19.08
C GLU A 449 -12.62 15.27 18.90
N SER A 450 -13.66 14.48 18.61
CA SER A 450 -13.57 13.03 18.49
C SER A 450 -14.22 12.46 17.22
N ALA A 451 -13.84 11.23 16.87
CA ALA A 451 -14.49 10.45 15.81
C ALA A 451 -15.95 10.11 16.14
N GLU A 452 -16.31 10.06 17.43
CA GLU A 452 -17.68 9.80 17.87
C GLU A 452 -18.60 10.98 17.57
N ASP A 453 -18.10 12.21 17.76
CA ASP A 453 -18.85 13.44 17.43
C ASP A 453 -19.20 13.46 15.95
N LEU A 454 -18.24 13.08 15.09
CA LEU A 454 -18.43 12.93 13.65
C LEU A 454 -19.49 11.90 13.28
N ALA A 455 -19.61 10.81 14.04
CA ALA A 455 -20.60 9.75 13.78
C ALA A 455 -22.02 10.12 14.24
N LYS A 456 -22.13 10.95 15.29
CA LYS A 456 -23.43 11.42 15.82
C LYS A 456 -24.08 12.49 14.93
N GLN A 457 -23.26 13.32 14.31
CA GLN A 457 -23.71 14.42 13.45
C GLN A 457 -23.77 14.00 11.97
N THR A 458 -24.57 14.72 11.17
CA THR A 458 -24.70 14.47 9.71
C THR A 458 -24.43 15.70 8.85
N GLU A 459 -24.01 16.81 9.45
CA GLU A 459 -23.80 18.10 8.77
C GLU A 459 -22.43 18.15 8.06
N ILE A 460 -21.40 17.63 8.72
CA ILE A 460 -20.02 17.57 8.25
C ILE A 460 -19.78 16.19 7.66
N ALA A 461 -19.59 16.13 6.34
CA ALA A 461 -19.17 14.92 5.66
C ALA A 461 -17.71 14.57 5.98
N TYR A 462 -17.41 13.28 6.03
CA TYR A 462 -16.07 12.76 6.26
C TYR A 462 -15.76 11.61 5.28
N GLY A 463 -14.48 11.35 5.03
CA GLY A 463 -14.02 10.34 4.09
C GLY A 463 -12.55 9.98 4.29
N THR A 464 -12.10 8.94 3.59
CA THR A 464 -10.72 8.43 3.63
C THR A 464 -10.16 8.29 2.22
N LEU A 465 -8.84 8.20 2.08
CA LEU A 465 -8.19 7.95 0.79
C LEU A 465 -8.63 6.62 0.17
N ASP A 466 -8.89 6.63 -1.14
CA ASP A 466 -9.20 5.42 -1.90
C ASP A 466 -8.00 4.49 -2.01
N SER A 467 -8.24 3.17 -1.93
CA SER A 467 -7.19 2.14 -1.84
C SER A 467 -6.20 2.32 -0.67
N GLY A 468 -6.56 3.13 0.33
CA GLY A 468 -5.78 3.32 1.56
C GLY A 468 -6.04 2.23 2.60
N SER A 469 -5.04 1.97 3.44
CA SER A 469 -5.15 1.05 4.59
C SER A 469 -6.25 1.46 5.57
N THR A 470 -6.45 2.77 5.79
CA THR A 470 -7.51 3.29 6.67
C THR A 470 -8.92 2.90 6.21
N LYS A 471 -9.18 2.93 4.89
CA LYS A 471 -10.47 2.51 4.33
C LYS A 471 -10.72 1.03 4.60
N GLU A 472 -9.68 0.21 4.44
CA GLU A 472 -9.76 -1.23 4.68
C GLU A 472 -9.90 -1.57 6.16
N PHE A 473 -9.18 -0.86 7.04
CA PHE A 473 -9.29 -0.98 8.49
C PHE A 473 -10.72 -0.75 8.96
N PHE A 474 -11.36 0.31 8.48
CA PHE A 474 -12.77 0.55 8.76
C PHE A 474 -13.64 -0.57 8.16
N ARG A 475 -13.44 -0.97 6.90
CA ARG A 475 -14.19 -2.08 6.29
C ARG A 475 -14.12 -3.39 7.09
N SER A 476 -12.95 -3.75 7.60
CA SER A 476 -12.74 -4.99 8.34
C SER A 476 -13.38 -4.95 9.72
N ILE A 477 -13.26 -3.83 10.45
CA ILE A 477 -13.96 -3.61 11.72
C ILE A 477 -15.48 -3.71 11.54
N PHE A 478 -16.01 -3.16 10.44
CA PHE A 478 -17.44 -3.11 10.18
C PHE A 478 -18.05 -4.43 9.68
N SER A 479 -17.24 -5.47 9.40
CA SER A 479 -17.77 -6.80 9.06
C SER A 479 -18.25 -7.57 10.31
N HIS A 480 -17.83 -7.17 11.51
CA HIS A 480 -18.12 -7.87 12.77
C HIS A 480 -19.22 -7.25 13.65
N THR A 481 -19.74 -6.05 13.34
CA THR A 481 -20.74 -5.38 14.21
C THR A 481 -21.89 -4.75 13.42
N PHE A 482 -23.14 -5.01 13.83
CA PHE A 482 -24.42 -4.64 13.18
C PHE A 482 -24.73 -3.13 13.10
N VAL A 483 -23.83 -2.26 13.53
CA VAL A 483 -24.03 -0.81 13.50
C VAL A 483 -23.34 -0.27 12.25
N VAL A 484 -24.04 0.55 11.46
CA VAL A 484 -23.53 1.31 10.29
C VAL A 484 -23.68 0.65 8.91
N ARG A 485 -24.92 0.28 8.55
CA ARG A 485 -25.37 0.11 7.15
C ARG A 485 -25.35 1.43 6.32
N ARG A 486 -24.80 2.52 6.87
CA ARG A 486 -24.88 3.90 6.33
C ARG A 486 -23.58 4.37 5.63
N PHE A 487 -22.43 3.74 5.90
CA PHE A 487 -21.13 4.08 5.28
C PHE A 487 -21.04 3.65 3.80
N ASN A 488 -21.50 2.43 3.48
CA ASN A 488 -21.41 1.88 2.12
C ASN A 488 -22.35 2.57 1.11
N ASN A 489 -23.47 3.17 1.55
CA ASN A 489 -24.41 3.83 0.65
C ASN A 489 -23.97 5.23 0.19
N PHE A 490 -22.99 5.86 0.85
CA PHE A 490 -22.54 7.22 0.49
C PHE A 490 -21.37 7.21 -0.51
N SER A 491 -20.46 6.23 -0.41
CA SER A 491 -19.30 6.10 -1.31
C SER A 491 -19.67 5.87 -2.78
N MET A 492 -20.90 5.43 -3.08
CA MET A 492 -21.33 5.14 -4.45
C MET A 492 -22.07 6.29 -5.16
N ARG A 493 -22.44 7.38 -4.47
CA ARG A 493 -23.34 8.38 -5.09
C ARG A 493 -22.73 9.73 -5.43
N ASN A 494 -21.59 10.14 -4.86
CA ASN A 494 -21.06 11.49 -5.12
C ASN A 494 -19.53 11.55 -5.14
N LEU A 495 -18.92 11.31 -6.29
CA LEU A 495 -17.54 11.72 -6.58
C LEU A 495 -17.42 12.13 -8.05
N LYS A 496 -17.98 13.30 -8.35
CA LYS A 496 -17.54 14.16 -9.45
C LYS A 496 -17.27 15.55 -8.87
N LEU A 497 -16.12 15.71 -8.22
CA LEU A 497 -15.52 17.02 -8.01
C LEU A 497 -14.06 16.94 -8.48
N PRO A 498 -13.67 17.75 -9.46
CA PRO A 498 -12.30 17.76 -9.97
C PRO A 498 -11.39 18.40 -8.92
N LEU A 499 -10.31 17.71 -8.58
CA LEU A 499 -9.16 18.29 -7.89
C LEU A 499 -8.57 19.37 -8.81
N LYS A 500 -8.90 20.63 -8.57
CA LYS A 500 -8.13 21.76 -9.09
C LYS A 500 -6.87 21.86 -8.23
N THR A 501 -5.77 21.38 -8.78
CA THR A 501 -4.41 21.69 -8.33
C THR A 501 -4.19 23.20 -8.44
N THR A 502 -3.85 23.84 -7.33
CA THR A 502 -3.14 25.13 -7.28
C THR A 502 -1.71 24.90 -6.89
#